data_AF-A0A7S2B7Y6-F1
#
_entry.id   AF-A0A7S2B7Y6-F1
#
_cell.length_a   1.000
_cell.length_b   1.000
_cell.length_c   1.000
_cell.angle_alpha   90.00
_cell.angle_beta   90.00
_cell.angle_gamma   90.00
#
_symmetry.space_group_name_H-M   'P 1'
#
loop_
_entity.id
_entity.type
_entity.pdbx_description
1 polymer ?
#
loop_
_entity_poly.entity_id
_entity_poly.type
_entity_poly.pdbx_seq_one_letter_code
_entity_poly.pdbx_strand_id
1 'polypeptide(L)'
;TPLEEFCSAADAAKTFGVAGCSVNHVLTGRCKSTSGYFFRYKFDGEMFKGGAKAVLHLDPDTKELITEYVTAKAAGLALGVSNSDVGRVCNGFKPMINGLFFQWKDANQ
;
A
#
# COMPACT_ATOMS: atom_id res chain seq x y z
N THR A 1 -22.21 18.98 -15.36
CA THR A 1 -23.15 18.13 -14.61
C THR A 1 -22.86 18.30 -13.13
N PRO A 2 -23.89 18.38 -12.27
CA PRO A 2 -23.69 18.41 -10.82
C PRO A 2 -23.01 17.12 -10.36
N LEU A 3 -22.17 17.23 -9.32
CA LEU A 3 -21.50 16.09 -8.69
C LEU A 3 -22.41 15.54 -7.58
N GLU A 4 -22.77 14.26 -7.70
CA GLU A 4 -23.48 13.54 -6.63
C GLU A 4 -22.47 12.86 -5.71
N GLU A 5 -22.73 12.94 -4.40
CA GLU A 5 -21.88 12.36 -3.38
C GLU A 5 -22.54 11.10 -2.81
N PHE A 6 -21.72 10.07 -2.61
CA PHE A 6 -22.16 8.78 -2.12
C PHE A 6 -21.30 8.34 -0.95
N CYS A 7 -21.90 7.69 0.04
CA CYS A 7 -21.19 7.19 1.22
C CYS A 7 -20.23 6.04 0.89
N SER A 8 -20.39 5.37 -0.25
CA SER A 8 -19.48 4.31 -0.70
C SER A 8 -19.58 4.03 -2.21
N ALA A 9 -18.57 3.34 -2.75
CA ALA A 9 -18.62 2.83 -4.13
C ALA A 9 -19.78 1.85 -4.37
N ALA A 10 -20.18 1.08 -3.35
CA ALA A 10 -21.31 0.16 -3.45
C ALA A 10 -22.66 0.88 -3.51
N ASP A 11 -22.79 1.99 -2.79
CA ASP A 11 -23.97 2.85 -2.80
C ASP A 11 -24.12 3.53 -4.17
N ALA A 12 -23.04 4.11 -4.69
CA ALA A 12 -22.98 4.64 -6.05
C ALA A 12 -23.35 3.57 -7.09
N ALA A 13 -22.83 2.35 -6.94
CA ALA A 13 -23.11 1.25 -7.87
C ALA A 13 -24.59 0.89 -7.93
N LYS A 14 -25.27 0.85 -6.78
CA LYS A 14 -26.72 0.59 -6.70
C LYS A 14 -27.53 1.70 -7.37
N THR A 15 -27.19 2.95 -7.11
CA THR A 15 -27.89 4.12 -7.67
C THR A 15 -27.81 4.16 -9.20
N PHE A 16 -26.64 3.84 -9.77
CA PHE A 16 -26.42 3.84 -11.22
C PHE A 16 -26.68 2.48 -11.89
N GLY A 17 -27.11 1.46 -11.14
CA GLY A 17 -27.37 0.12 -11.67
C GLY A 17 -26.14 -0.57 -12.28
N VAL A 18 -24.94 -0.26 -11.78
CA VAL A 18 -23.67 -0.84 -12.26
C VAL A 18 -23.12 -1.84 -11.25
N ALA A 19 -22.25 -2.74 -11.71
CA ALA A 19 -21.54 -3.63 -10.81
C ALA A 19 -20.56 -2.85 -9.92
N GLY A 20 -20.52 -3.16 -8.62
CA GLY A 20 -19.62 -2.48 -7.68
C GLY A 20 -18.13 -2.61 -8.05
N CYS A 21 -17.73 -3.72 -8.65
CA CYS A 21 -16.37 -3.90 -9.18
C CYS A 21 -16.05 -2.90 -10.29
N SER A 22 -17.02 -2.52 -11.13
CA SER A 22 -16.84 -1.53 -12.19
C SER A 22 -16.60 -0.14 -11.63
N VAL A 23 -17.31 0.24 -10.56
CA VAL A 23 -17.06 1.51 -9.85
C VAL A 23 -15.65 1.52 -9.26
N ASN A 24 -15.22 0.43 -8.62
CA ASN A 24 -13.86 0.30 -8.09
C ASN A 24 -12.80 0.37 -9.20
N HIS A 25 -13.04 -0.23 -10.36
CA HIS A 25 -12.12 -0.11 -11.50
C HIS A 25 -11.97 1.33 -11.98
N VAL A 26 -13.04 2.13 -11.94
CA VAL A 26 -12.94 3.56 -12.28
C VAL A 26 -12.18 4.32 -11.19
N LEU A 27 -12.53 4.11 -9.93
CA LEU A 27 -11.91 4.78 -8.78
C LEU A 27 -10.40 4.48 -8.64
N THR A 28 -9.97 3.29 -9.03
CA THR A 28 -8.55 2.86 -9.01
C THR A 28 -7.80 3.19 -10.31
N GLY A 29 -8.47 3.78 -11.30
CA GLY A 29 -7.86 4.15 -12.59
C GLY A 29 -7.65 2.98 -13.56
N ARG A 30 -8.17 1.79 -13.25
CA ARG A 30 -8.15 0.63 -14.15
C ARG A 30 -9.05 0.84 -15.38
N CYS A 31 -10.12 1.61 -15.23
CA CYS A 31 -11.02 2.02 -16.30
C CYS A 31 -11.28 3.54 -16.23
N LYS A 32 -11.56 4.18 -17.37
CA LYS A 32 -11.85 5.62 -17.40
C LYS A 32 -13.26 5.97 -16.91
N SER A 33 -14.22 5.10 -17.17
CA SER A 33 -15.63 5.25 -16.81
C SER A 33 -16.32 3.89 -16.77
N THR A 34 -17.52 3.83 -16.19
CA THR A 34 -18.41 2.66 -16.26
C THR A 34 -19.81 3.12 -16.64
N SER A 35 -20.38 2.51 -17.68
CA SER A 35 -21.71 2.86 -18.23
C SER A 35 -21.91 4.36 -18.49
N GLY A 36 -20.85 5.06 -18.92
CA GLY A 36 -20.91 6.51 -19.18
C GLY A 36 -20.73 7.39 -17.94
N TYR A 37 -20.63 6.80 -16.74
CA TYR A 37 -20.43 7.53 -15.49
C TYR A 37 -18.95 7.56 -15.08
N PHE A 38 -18.54 8.70 -14.53
CA PHE A 38 -17.21 8.93 -13.98
C PHE A 38 -17.30 9.00 -12.46
N PHE A 39 -16.40 8.31 -11.78
CA PHE A 39 -16.35 8.26 -10.33
C PHE A 39 -15.00 8.75 -9.85
N ARG A 40 -15.00 9.54 -8.78
CA ARG A 40 -13.80 9.97 -8.08
C ARG A 40 -14.08 9.96 -6.59
N TYR A 41 -13.10 9.57 -5.79
CA TYR A 41 -13.18 9.73 -4.35
C TYR A 41 -13.30 11.21 -3.99
N LYS A 42 -14.22 11.52 -3.08
CA LYS A 42 -14.22 12.80 -2.38
C LYS A 42 -13.12 12.72 -1.32
N PHE A 43 -11.95 13.27 -1.64
CA PHE A 43 -10.84 13.38 -0.70
C PHE A 43 -10.90 14.74 -0.01
N ASP A 44 -11.08 14.72 1.31
CA ASP A 44 -10.94 15.90 2.18
C ASP A 44 -9.64 15.87 3.00
N GLY A 45 -8.70 14.98 2.63
CA GLY A 45 -7.42 14.81 3.31
C GLY A 45 -6.31 14.47 2.33
N GLU A 46 -5.08 14.85 2.68
CA GLU A 46 -3.89 14.48 1.92
C GLU A 46 -3.80 12.96 1.80
N MET A 47 -3.51 12.46 0.60
CA MET A 47 -3.07 11.07 0.45
C MET A 47 -1.81 10.91 1.31
N PHE A 48 -1.92 10.21 2.44
CA PHE A 48 -0.76 9.74 3.18
C PHE A 48 -0.06 8.67 2.33
N LYS A 49 0.70 9.13 1.33
CA LYS A 49 1.82 8.36 0.81
C LYS A 49 2.80 8.30 1.97
N GLY A 50 2.70 7.24 2.78
CA GLY A 50 3.67 6.97 3.83
C GLY A 50 5.06 7.13 3.23
N GLY A 51 5.83 8.09 3.77
CA GLY A 51 7.13 8.44 3.23
C GLY A 51 8.04 7.22 3.13
N ALA A 52 9.08 7.32 2.30
CA ALA A 52 10.14 6.31 2.26
C ALA A 52 10.69 6.08 3.67
N LYS A 53 10.45 4.89 4.24
CA LYS A 53 11.01 4.46 5.51
C LYS A 53 12.22 3.56 5.27
N ALA A 54 13.33 3.90 5.90
CA ALA A 54 14.52 3.07 5.87
C ALA A 54 14.26 1.73 6.59
N VAL A 55 14.96 0.70 6.14
CA VAL A 55 14.84 -0.68 6.63
C VAL A 55 16.20 -1.16 7.11
N LEU A 56 16.24 -1.71 8.30
CA LEU A 56 17.40 -2.40 8.86
C LEU A 56 17.28 -3.88 8.56
N HIS A 57 18.30 -4.45 7.93
CA HIS A 57 18.51 -5.89 7.83
C HIS A 57 19.40 -6.33 8.99
N LEU A 58 18.87 -7.19 9.85
CA LEU A 58 19.48 -7.58 11.11
C LEU A 58 19.75 -9.08 11.11
N ASP A 59 20.77 -9.50 11.84
CA ASP A 59 20.97 -10.89 12.18
C ASP A 59 19.76 -11.39 13.02
N PRO A 60 19.14 -12.52 12.65
CA PRO A 60 17.93 -12.98 13.32
C PRO A 60 18.18 -13.38 14.78
N ASP A 61 19.39 -13.84 15.11
CA ASP A 61 19.76 -14.37 16.42
C ASP A 61 20.38 -13.29 17.30
N THR A 62 21.38 -12.56 16.78
CA THR A 62 22.11 -11.55 17.57
C THR A 62 21.46 -10.17 17.54
N LYS A 63 20.53 -9.94 16.60
CA LYS A 63 19.94 -8.61 16.31
C LYS A 63 20.95 -7.55 15.90
N GLU A 64 22.17 -7.94 15.55
CA GLU A 64 23.18 -7.02 15.05
C GLU A 64 22.83 -6.52 13.65
N LEU A 65 23.17 -5.27 13.37
CA LEU A 65 22.93 -4.67 12.07
C LEU A 65 23.85 -5.28 11.01
N ILE A 66 23.25 -5.94 10.02
CA ILE A 66 23.96 -6.43 8.83
C ILE A 66 24.07 -5.31 7.79
N THR A 67 22.95 -4.65 7.49
CA THR A 67 22.90 -3.60 6.45
C THR A 67 21.68 -2.70 6.64
N GLU A 68 21.81 -1.43 6.29
CA GLU A 68 20.69 -0.49 6.19
C GLU A 68 20.33 -0.22 4.72
N TYR A 69 19.03 -0.17 4.44
CA TYR A 69 18.49 0.21 3.13
C TYR A 69 17.60 1.44 3.25
N VAL A 70 17.72 2.36 2.29
CA VAL A 70 16.90 3.59 2.27
C VAL A 70 15.39 3.31 2.17
N THR A 71 14.98 2.16 1.63
CA THR A 71 13.58 1.72 1.54
C THR A 71 13.45 0.21 1.53
N ALA A 72 12.25 -0.30 1.84
CA ALA A 72 11.89 -1.72 1.60
C ALA A 72 12.05 -2.13 0.13
N LYS A 73 11.89 -1.21 -0.83
CA LYS A 73 12.14 -1.47 -2.25
C LYS A 73 13.63 -1.70 -2.52
N ALA A 74 14.50 -0.88 -1.95
CA ALA A 74 15.95 -1.04 -2.08
C ALA A 74 16.41 -2.38 -1.46
N ALA A 75 15.91 -2.73 -0.28
CA ALA A 75 16.18 -4.02 0.36
C ALA A 75 15.73 -5.20 -0.52
N GLY A 76 14.50 -5.12 -1.06
CA GLY A 76 13.95 -6.16 -1.91
C GLY A 76 14.76 -6.38 -3.20
N LEU A 77 15.19 -5.30 -3.84
CA LEU A 77 16.04 -5.37 -5.03
C LEU A 77 17.41 -5.96 -4.73
N ALA A 78 18.03 -5.58 -3.60
CA ALA A 78 19.37 -6.06 -3.23
C ALA A 78 19.38 -7.56 -2.85
N LEU A 79 18.31 -8.04 -2.22
CA LEU A 79 18.24 -9.39 -1.65
C LEU A 79 17.35 -10.35 -2.45
N GLY A 80 16.79 -9.90 -3.59
CA GLY A 80 15.94 -10.70 -4.45
C GLY A 80 14.59 -11.08 -3.81
N VAL A 81 14.05 -10.23 -2.93
CA VAL A 81 12.77 -10.45 -2.24
C VAL A 81 11.76 -9.36 -2.53
N SER A 82 10.46 -9.63 -2.33
CA SER A 82 9.42 -8.63 -2.52
C SER A 82 9.49 -7.53 -1.46
N ASN A 83 9.41 -6.28 -1.88
CA ASN A 83 9.32 -5.13 -0.97
C ASN A 83 8.07 -5.19 -0.06
N SER A 84 6.98 -5.81 -0.53
CA SER A 84 5.79 -6.06 0.29
C SER A 84 6.06 -7.07 1.40
N ASP A 85 6.87 -8.10 1.14
CA ASP A 85 7.22 -9.07 2.18
C ASP A 85 8.22 -8.49 3.18
N VAL A 86 9.18 -7.68 2.74
CA VAL A 86 10.06 -6.91 3.64
C VAL A 86 9.20 -6.08 4.60
N GLY A 87 8.21 -5.33 4.09
CA GLY A 87 7.33 -4.54 4.93
C GLY A 87 6.46 -5.37 5.89
N ARG A 88 6.03 -6.57 5.47
CA ARG A 88 5.30 -7.51 6.35
C ARG A 88 6.17 -8.02 7.49
N VAL A 89 7.46 -8.26 7.25
CA VAL A 89 8.42 -8.62 8.31
C VAL A 89 8.60 -7.46 9.28
N CYS A 90 8.87 -6.25 8.76
CA CYS A 90 9.05 -5.07 9.61
C CYS A 90 7.81 -4.71 10.46
N ASN A 91 6.61 -5.05 10.00
CA ASN A 91 5.35 -4.85 10.72
C ASN A 91 4.98 -6.03 11.65
N GLY A 92 5.80 -7.07 11.74
CA GLY A 92 5.54 -8.24 12.58
C GLY A 92 4.47 -9.21 12.04
N PHE A 93 3.96 -9.01 10.82
CA PHE A 93 3.03 -9.96 10.18
C PHE A 93 3.73 -11.25 9.74
N LYS A 94 5.05 -11.21 9.56
CA LYS A 94 5.89 -12.37 9.27
C LYS A 94 7.13 -12.30 10.18
N PRO A 95 7.59 -13.44 10.73
CA PRO A 95 8.81 -13.44 11.54
C PRO A 95 10.06 -13.19 10.70
N MET A 96 10.11 -13.68 9.45
CA MET A 96 11.25 -13.55 8.54
C MET A 96 10.84 -13.85 7.09
N ILE A 97 11.72 -13.55 6.11
CA ILE A 97 11.60 -13.98 4.71
C ILE A 97 12.91 -14.61 4.24
N ASN A 98 12.87 -15.88 3.83
CA ASN A 98 14.06 -16.63 3.38
C ASN A 98 15.25 -16.57 4.37
N GLY A 99 14.98 -16.60 5.67
CA GLY A 99 15.99 -16.46 6.73
C GLY A 99 16.43 -15.02 7.02
N LEU A 100 15.93 -14.03 6.27
CA LEU A 100 16.27 -12.61 6.44
C LEU A 100 15.30 -11.94 7.42
N PHE A 101 15.85 -11.19 8.38
CA PHE A 101 15.08 -10.46 9.40
C PHE A 101 15.20 -8.95 9.18
N PHE A 102 14.08 -8.24 9.21
CA PHE A 102 14.02 -6.81 8.93
C PHE A 102 13.22 -6.04 9.98
N GLN A 103 13.64 -4.80 10.24
CA GLN A 103 12.90 -3.84 11.04
C GLN A 103 12.85 -2.48 10.34
N TRP A 104 11.81 -1.71 10.60
CA TRP A 104 11.83 -0.30 10.23
C TRP A 104 12.90 0.40 11.05
N LYS A 105 13.73 1.21 10.40
CA LYS A 105 14.54 2.19 11.13
C LYS A 105 13.56 3.19 11.72
N ASP A 106 13.49 3.27 13.04
CA ASP A 106 12.55 4.16 13.72
C ASP A 106 12.62 5.55 13.10
N ALA A 107 11.48 6.07 12.66
CA ALA A 107 11.33 7.48 12.34
C ALA A 107 11.01 8.23 13.65
N ASN A 108 11.79 7.97 14.70
CA ASN A 108 11.57 8.32 16.10
C ASN A 108 10.25 7.79 16.72
N GLN A 109 10.33 7.40 18.01
CA GLN A 109 9.18 7.28 18.91
C GLN A 109 8.44 8.62 19.04
#